data_AF-O03995-F1
#
_entry.id   AF-O03995-F1
#
_cell.length_a   1.000
_cell.length_b   1.000
_cell.length_c   1.000
_cell.angle_alpha   90.00
_cell.angle_beta   90.00
_cell.angle_gamma   90.00
#
_symmetry.space_group_name_H-M   'P 1'
#
loop_
_entity.id
_entity.type
_entity.pdbx_description
1 polymer ?
#
loop_
_entity_poly.entity_id
_entity_poly.type
_entity_poly.pdbx_seq_one_letter_code
_entity_poly.pdbx_strand_id
1 'polypeptide(L)' 'LHWYTGEGMDEMEFTEAEGNMNDLVSEYQQYQDATADEEGDYYEEDEEDLNEA' A
#
# COMPACT_ATOMS: atom_id res chain seq x y z
N LEU A 1 21.91 12.82 -1.48
CA LEU A 1 22.76 12.06 -2.42
C LEU A 1 24.24 12.18 -2.06
N HIS A 2 24.88 13.36 -2.16
CA HIS A 2 26.34 13.51 -1.92
C HIS A 2 26.87 13.01 -0.56
N TRP A 3 26.12 13.10 0.54
CA TRP A 3 26.54 12.54 1.84
C TRP A 3 26.53 11.01 1.90
N TYR A 4 25.71 10.34 1.10
CA TYR A 4 25.61 8.88 1.09
C TYR A 4 26.52 8.27 0.03
N THR A 5 26.69 8.94 -1.12
CA THR A 5 27.71 8.54 -2.11
C THR A 5 29.14 8.89 -1.64
N GLY A 6 29.30 9.84 -0.72
CA GLY A 6 30.58 10.15 -0.07
C GLY A 6 31.06 9.10 0.93
N GLU A 7 30.15 8.27 1.45
CA GLU A 7 30.45 7.16 2.38
C GLU A 7 30.54 5.80 1.66
N GLY A 8 30.49 5.79 0.32
CA GLY A 8 30.68 4.60 -0.50
C GLY A 8 29.41 3.83 -0.86
N MET A 9 28.23 4.38 -0.60
CA MET A 9 26.96 3.80 -1.03
C MET A 9 26.73 4.12 -2.52
N ASP A 10 26.44 3.09 -3.32
CA ASP A 10 26.38 3.23 -4.77
C ASP A 10 25.04 3.82 -5.20
N GLU A 11 25.00 4.61 -6.28
CA GLU A 11 23.76 5.27 -6.71
C GLU A 11 22.67 4.26 -7.11
N MET A 12 23.08 3.04 -7.50
CA MET A 12 22.17 1.93 -7.78
C MET A 12 21.48 1.39 -6.52
N GLU A 13 22.14 1.44 -5.35
CA GLU A 13 21.55 0.97 -4.08
C GLU A 13 20.36 1.86 -3.67
N PHE A 14 20.34 3.13 -4.08
CA PHE A 14 19.17 3.99 -3.90
C PHE A 14 17.97 3.53 -4.73
N THR A 15 18.22 3.10 -5.97
CA THR A 15 17.16 2.61 -6.86
C THR A 15 16.62 1.27 -6.37
N GLU A 16 17.47 0.40 -5.83
CA GLU A 16 17.05 -0.86 -5.20
C GLU A 16 16.27 -0.64 -3.91
N ALA A 17 16.72 0.28 -3.04
CA ALA A 17 16.01 0.61 -1.81
C ALA A 17 14.63 1.25 -2.08
N GLU A 18 14.53 2.08 -3.12
CA GLU A 18 13.25 2.62 -3.59
C GLU A 18 12.32 1.52 -4.10
N GLY A 19 12.85 0.57 -4.89
CA GLY A 19 12.09 -0.61 -5.33
C GLY A 19 11.54 -1.43 -4.16
N ASN A 20 12.39 -1.78 -3.20
CA ASN A 20 11.99 -2.53 -2.00
C ASN A 20 10.89 -1.80 -1.20
N MET A 21 10.96 -0.46 -1.12
CA MET A 21 9.94 0.33 -0.43
C MET A 21 8.60 0.34 -1.19
N ASN A 22 8.66 0.43 -2.53
CA ASN A 22 7.46 0.37 -3.38
C ASN A 22 6.80 -1.02 -3.35
N ASP A 23 7.60 -2.09 -3.30
CA ASP A 23 7.08 -3.46 -3.16
C ASP A 23 6.32 -3.61 -1.84
N LEU A 24 6.89 -3.14 -0.72
CA LEU A 24 6.23 -3.17 0.58
C LEU A 24 4.92 -2.38 0.59
N VAL A 25 4.92 -1.17 0.03
CA VAL A 25 3.70 -0.34 -0.06
C VAL A 25 2.63 -1.04 -0.92
N SER A 26 3.04 -1.68 -2.01
CA SER A 26 2.14 -2.42 -2.90
C SER A 26 1.54 -3.65 -2.22
N GLU A 27 2.32 -4.38 -1.43
CA GLU A 27 1.82 -5.50 -0.61
C GLU A 27 0.74 -5.03 0.37
N TYR A 28 1.00 -3.94 1.12
CA TYR A 28 0.01 -3.39 2.04
C TYR A 28 -1.26 -2.93 1.34
N GLN A 29 -1.14 -2.28 0.17
CA GLN A 29 -2.31 -1.87 -0.61
C GLN A 29 -3.11 -3.09 -1.08
N GLN A 30 -2.44 -4.14 -1.53
CA GLN A 30 -3.12 -5.37 -1.94
C GLN A 30 -3.89 -6.02 -0.79
N TYR A 31 -3.33 -6.08 0.41
CA TYR A 31 -4.05 -6.58 1.59
C TYR A 31 -5.23 -5.69 1.96
N GLN A 32 -5.06 -4.36 1.92
CA GLN A 32 -6.14 -3.42 2.17
C GLN A 32 -7.27 -3.62 1.17
N ASP A 33 -6.96 -3.66 -0.13
CA ASP A 33 -7.95 -3.82 -1.19
C ASP A 33 -8.64 -5.18 -1.11
N ALA A 34 -7.91 -6.24 -0.76
CA ALA A 34 -8.50 -7.57 -0.53
C ALA A 34 -9.43 -7.61 0.69
N THR A 35 -9.14 -6.86 1.75
CA THR A 35 -10.04 -6.73 2.91
C THR A 35 -11.20 -5.76 2.65
N ALA A 36 -11.00 -4.74 1.82
CA ALA A 36 -12.02 -3.76 1.47
C ALA A 36 -13.06 -4.34 0.51
N ASP A 37 -12.68 -5.28 -0.35
CA ASP A 37 -13.61 -6.07 -1.19
C ASP A 37 -14.51 -6.98 -0.32
N GLU A 38 -14.04 -7.43 0.86
CA GLU A 38 -14.87 -8.15 1.83
C GLU A 38 -15.69 -7.20 2.74
N GLU A 39 -15.16 -6.05 3.16
CA GLU A 39 -15.87 -5.10 4.02
C GLU A 39 -16.93 -4.26 3.28
N GLY A 40 -16.76 -3.99 1.99
CA GLY A 40 -17.69 -3.19 1.18
C GLY A 40 -19.09 -3.80 1.05
N ASP A 41 -19.17 -5.13 0.93
CA ASP A 41 -20.44 -5.87 0.87
C ASP A 41 -21.25 -5.75 2.19
N TYR A 42 -20.59 -5.71 3.35
CA TYR A 42 -21.27 -5.60 4.64
C TYR A 42 -21.88 -4.21 4.88
N TYR A 43 -21.27 -3.15 4.35
CA TYR A 43 -21.77 -1.79 4.53
C TYR A 43 -22.88 -1.41 3.52
N GLU A 44 -22.89 -2.01 2.31
CA GLU A 44 -23.99 -1.82 1.35
C GLU A 44 -25.29 -2.53 1.80
N GLU A 45 -25.21 -3.74 2.35
CA GLU A 45 -26.38 -4.49 2.83
C GLU A 45 -27.07 -3.79 4.03
N ASP A 46 -26.28 -3.24 4.97
CA ASP A 46 -26.80 -2.48 6.13
C ASP A 46 -27.44 -1.13 5.71
N GLU A 47 -26.96 -0.46 4.65
CA GLU A 47 -27.59 0.78 4.16
C GLU A 47 -28.89 0.53 3.39
N GLU A 48 -29.03 -0.58 2.66
CA GLU A 48 -30.30 -0.92 1.99
C GLU A 48 -31.41 -1.25 3.00
N ASP A 49 -31.12 -2.03 4.04
CA ASP A 49 -32.09 -2.38 5.10
C ASP A 49 -32.55 -1.17 5.92
N LEU A 50 -31.69 -0.16 6.12
CA LEU A 50 -32.04 1.09 6.81
C LEU A 50 -32.89 2.04 5.96
N ASN A 51 -32.77 1.96 4.63
CA ASN A 51 -33.54 2.80 3.71
C ASN A 51 -34.95 2.22 3.41
N GLU A 52 -35.21 0.95 3.74
CA GLU A 52 -36.53 0.32 3.60
C GLU A 52 -37.43 0.39 4.86
N ALA A 53 -36.94 0.92 5.99
CA ALA A 53 -37.67 1.06 7.26
C ALA A 53 -38.32 2.45 7.48
#